data_AF-A0A2D3LAF9-F1
#
_entry.id   AF-A0A2D3LAF9-F1
#
_cell.length_a   1.000
_cell.length_b   1.000
_cell.length_c   1.000
_cell.angle_alpha   90.00
_cell.angle_beta   90.00
_cell.angle_gamma   90.00
#
_symmetry.space_group_name_H-M   'P 1'
#
loop_
_entity.id
_entity.type
_entity.pdbx_description
1 polymer ?
#
loop_
_entity_poly.entity_id
_entity_poly.type
_entity_poly.pdbx_seq_one_letter_code
_entity_poly.pdbx_strand_id
1 'polypeptide(L)'
;MNSNDQKILDGIEQAAKKFSNRLVDHLNRTAPNGHDNIKEYQKDICAELSKTVPNYLWKIEYKADQSAQDSIDIYGKPYDNKNKQVVIEIDASRHDQIATKFMSRLSLVGLDEPLFYVALLYPDTRRDINTCQKYIKYANNIAKKINNKSSAIGVFVDVNKEMESPQTKGYIEEWDYNKRMNFYIDSASNNILKGMIKCTSEVIKKYIKEKQKQLNKKNKTFYYEDLVANFNSHLSIISNSKGKSRYHNTGVQLPTKTGSIATVFTYTQWRQTDMSWNSFLTLCEKKGIKINQVWKRI
;
A
#
# COMPACT_ATOMS: atom_id res chain seq x y z
N MET A 1 -1.04 -11.97 -4.86
CA MET A 1 -0.11 -12.99 -4.33
C MET A 1 -0.84 -14.29 -4.00
N ASN A 2 -0.12 -15.41 -3.94
CA ASN A 2 -0.64 -16.63 -3.31
C ASN A 2 -0.54 -16.55 -1.77
N SER A 3 -1.09 -17.52 -1.04
CA SER A 3 -1.10 -17.51 0.43
C SER A 3 0.29 -17.65 1.07
N ASN A 4 1.25 -18.28 0.39
CA ASN A 4 2.61 -18.44 0.90
C ASN A 4 3.42 -17.14 0.77
N ASP A 5 3.36 -16.49 -0.39
CA ASP A 5 3.97 -15.17 -0.61
C ASP A 5 3.46 -14.16 0.42
N GLN A 6 2.16 -14.21 0.75
CA GLN A 6 1.57 -13.35 1.77
C GLN A 6 2.17 -13.58 3.15
N LYS A 7 2.33 -14.84 3.58
CA LYS A 7 2.93 -15.17 4.88
C LYS A 7 4.37 -14.70 4.98
N ILE A 8 5.14 -14.84 3.89
CA ILE A 8 6.52 -14.36 3.80
C ILE A 8 6.53 -12.83 3.94
N LEU A 9 5.67 -12.15 3.20
CA LEU A 9 5.56 -10.69 3.26
C LEU A 9 5.16 -10.21 4.65
N ASP A 10 4.16 -10.84 5.29
CA ASP A 10 3.76 -10.50 6.65
C ASP A 10 4.93 -10.67 7.63
N GLY A 11 5.78 -11.70 7.45
CA GLY A 11 7.00 -11.90 8.24
C GLY A 11 8.04 -10.80 8.00
N ILE A 12 8.26 -10.39 6.75
CA ILE A 12 9.16 -9.28 6.39
C ILE A 12 8.68 -7.98 7.01
N GLU A 13 7.39 -7.67 6.89
CA GLU A 13 6.79 -6.46 7.46
C GLU A 13 6.91 -6.44 8.98
N GLN A 14 6.60 -7.55 9.66
CA GLN A 14 6.74 -7.62 11.12
C GLN A 14 8.19 -7.42 11.57
N ALA A 15 9.15 -8.07 10.90
CA ALA A 15 10.57 -7.92 11.21
C ALA A 15 11.06 -6.48 10.97
N ALA A 16 10.76 -5.91 9.81
CA ALA A 16 11.12 -4.53 9.46
C ALA A 16 10.56 -3.53 10.48
N LYS A 17 9.31 -3.70 10.91
CA LYS A 17 8.68 -2.83 11.91
C LYS A 17 9.36 -2.98 13.28
N LYS A 18 9.60 -4.23 13.71
CA LYS A 18 10.22 -4.56 14.99
C LYS A 18 11.59 -3.90 15.16
N PHE A 19 12.40 -3.86 14.11
CA PHE A 19 13.76 -3.33 14.14
C PHE A 19 13.92 -1.92 13.55
N SER A 20 12.80 -1.21 13.30
CA SER A 20 12.78 0.12 12.70
C SER A 20 13.64 1.17 13.43
N ASN A 21 13.94 1.00 14.73
CA ASN A 21 14.87 1.85 15.47
C ASN A 21 16.26 1.92 14.84
N ARG A 22 16.74 0.83 14.21
CA ARG A 22 18.03 0.85 13.48
C ARG A 22 18.03 1.87 12.34
N LEU A 23 16.87 2.06 11.68
CA LEU A 23 16.71 3.08 10.65
C LEU A 23 16.68 4.49 11.25
N VAL A 24 16.09 4.67 12.44
CA VAL A 24 16.15 5.96 13.16
C VAL A 24 17.60 6.33 13.46
N ASP A 25 18.36 5.40 14.03
CA ASP A 25 19.79 5.58 14.32
C ASP A 25 20.59 5.84 13.03
N HIS A 26 20.26 5.14 11.94
CA HIS A 26 20.85 5.38 10.63
C HIS A 26 20.54 6.78 10.12
N LEU A 27 19.31 7.26 10.22
CA LEU A 27 18.89 8.57 9.72
C LEU A 27 19.42 9.75 10.56
N ASN A 28 19.77 9.48 11.82
CA ASN A 28 20.37 10.44 12.75
C ASN A 28 21.90 10.37 12.81
N ARG A 29 22.52 9.55 11.94
CA ARG A 29 23.98 9.40 11.87
C ARG A 29 24.68 10.72 11.54
N THR A 30 25.82 10.96 12.17
CA THR A 30 26.69 12.11 11.86
C THR A 30 27.62 11.83 10.68
N ALA A 31 27.96 10.56 10.43
CA ALA A 31 28.77 10.14 9.29
C ALA A 31 27.87 9.71 8.11
N PRO A 32 27.73 10.51 7.04
CA PRO A 32 26.75 10.26 5.98
C PRO A 32 26.98 8.93 5.22
N ASN A 33 28.22 8.43 5.17
CA ASN A 33 28.58 7.17 4.52
C ASN A 33 28.57 5.95 5.47
N GLY A 34 28.15 6.12 6.72
CA GLY A 34 28.08 5.03 7.70
C GLY A 34 26.89 4.10 7.43
N HIS A 35 27.16 2.84 7.10
CA HIS A 35 26.13 1.83 6.81
C HIS A 35 25.95 0.78 7.91
N ASP A 36 26.62 0.92 9.06
CA ASP A 36 26.61 -0.11 10.11
C ASP A 36 25.20 -0.35 10.68
N ASN A 37 24.41 0.70 10.86
CA ASN A 37 23.01 0.56 11.28
C ASN A 37 22.13 -0.17 10.25
N ILE A 38 22.43 -0.05 8.95
CA ILE A 38 21.74 -0.82 7.90
C ILE A 38 22.18 -2.29 7.92
N LYS A 39 23.48 -2.55 8.11
CA LYS A 39 23.99 -3.93 8.25
C LYS A 39 23.37 -4.64 9.47
N GLU A 40 23.24 -3.94 10.60
CA GLU A 40 22.58 -4.49 11.78
C GLU A 40 21.08 -4.69 11.54
N TYR A 41 20.41 -3.75 10.88
CA TYR A 41 19.00 -3.89 10.48
C TYR A 41 18.75 -5.11 9.59
N GLN A 42 19.62 -5.33 8.59
CA GLN A 42 19.61 -6.49 7.71
C GLN A 42 19.81 -7.81 8.46
N LYS A 43 20.79 -7.87 9.37
CA LYS A 43 21.04 -9.04 10.24
C LYS A 43 19.82 -9.35 11.11
N ASP A 44 19.28 -8.33 11.77
CA ASP A 44 18.14 -8.47 12.68
C ASP A 44 16.89 -8.97 11.93
N ILE A 45 16.61 -8.44 10.74
CA ILE A 45 15.53 -8.93 9.86
C ILE A 45 15.76 -10.39 9.48
N CYS A 46 16.95 -10.74 8.98
CA CYS A 46 17.25 -12.11 8.54
C CYS A 46 17.14 -13.13 9.69
N ALA A 47 17.58 -12.75 10.90
CA ALA A 47 17.48 -13.59 12.09
C ALA A 47 16.02 -13.80 12.52
N GLU A 48 15.17 -12.79 12.39
CA GLU A 48 13.74 -12.91 12.68
C GLU A 48 13.01 -13.75 11.63
N LEU A 49 13.33 -13.57 10.34
CA LEU A 49 12.76 -14.38 9.25
C LEU A 49 13.10 -15.87 9.40
N SER A 50 14.31 -16.19 9.87
CA SER A 50 14.70 -17.57 10.19
C SER A 50 13.81 -18.22 11.26
N LYS A 51 13.18 -17.41 12.14
CA LYS A 51 12.26 -17.89 13.18
C LYS A 51 10.81 -17.93 12.70
N THR A 52 10.36 -16.90 11.99
CA THR A 52 8.95 -16.70 11.62
C THR A 52 8.58 -17.34 10.29
N VAL A 53 9.55 -17.56 9.41
CA VAL A 53 9.39 -18.19 8.09
C VAL A 53 10.42 -19.34 7.96
N PRO A 54 10.26 -20.44 8.72
CA PRO A 54 11.29 -21.47 8.87
C PRO A 54 11.43 -22.40 7.64
N ASN A 55 10.55 -22.30 6.64
CA ASN A 55 10.60 -23.13 5.43
C ASN A 55 11.64 -22.66 4.40
N TYR A 56 12.48 -21.71 4.79
CA TYR A 56 13.49 -21.09 3.95
C TYR A 56 14.84 -21.11 4.66
N LEU A 57 15.89 -21.33 3.87
CA LEU A 57 17.26 -21.04 4.26
C LEU A 57 17.55 -19.57 3.94
N TRP A 58 17.58 -18.74 4.97
CA TRP A 58 17.88 -17.31 4.87
C TRP A 58 19.38 -17.04 4.94
N LYS A 59 19.88 -16.17 4.06
CA LYS A 59 21.27 -15.74 4.02
C LYS A 59 21.35 -14.23 3.79
N ILE A 60 22.25 -13.57 4.48
CA ILE A 60 22.61 -12.18 4.22
C ILE A 60 23.77 -12.10 3.23
N GLU A 61 23.88 -11.00 2.48
CA GLU A 61 24.98 -10.74 1.54
C GLU A 61 25.23 -11.91 0.58
N TYR A 62 24.15 -12.51 0.09
CA TYR A 62 24.23 -13.73 -0.70
C TYR A 62 24.77 -13.44 -2.10
N LYS A 63 25.88 -14.09 -2.45
CA LYS A 63 26.43 -14.09 -3.80
C LYS A 63 25.92 -15.29 -4.58
N ALA A 64 25.02 -15.04 -5.52
CA ALA A 64 24.48 -16.08 -6.40
C ALA A 64 25.53 -16.58 -7.41
N ASP A 65 26.39 -15.67 -7.86
CA ASP A 65 27.55 -15.94 -8.69
C ASP A 65 28.79 -15.43 -7.95
N GLN A 66 29.76 -16.32 -7.70
CA GLN A 66 31.00 -15.96 -7.01
C GLN A 66 31.92 -15.06 -7.85
N SER A 67 31.73 -15.04 -9.16
CA SER A 67 32.46 -14.17 -10.09
C SER A 67 31.84 -12.77 -10.19
N ALA A 68 30.57 -12.62 -9.82
CA ALA A 68 29.91 -11.32 -9.73
C ALA A 68 30.25 -10.61 -8.40
N GLN A 69 30.44 -9.29 -8.46
CA GLN A 69 30.63 -8.49 -7.25
C GLN A 69 29.33 -8.33 -6.45
N ASP A 70 28.19 -8.39 -7.14
CA ASP A 70 26.89 -8.09 -6.59
C ASP A 70 26.43 -9.15 -5.55
N SER A 71 26.16 -8.70 -4.32
CA SER A 71 25.51 -9.49 -3.27
C SER A 71 24.05 -9.09 -3.12
N ILE A 72 23.18 -10.05 -2.82
CA ILE A 72 21.77 -9.83 -2.44
C ILE A 72 21.71 -9.57 -0.94
N ASP A 73 21.04 -8.49 -0.52
CA ASP A 73 21.02 -8.10 0.90
C ASP A 73 20.46 -9.24 1.77
N ILE A 74 19.27 -9.76 1.46
CA ILE A 74 18.74 -10.98 2.10
C ILE A 74 18.14 -11.91 1.04
N TYR A 75 18.62 -13.15 1.02
CA TYR A 75 18.15 -14.20 0.13
C TYR A 75 17.52 -15.34 0.91
N GLY A 76 16.31 -15.74 0.52
CA GLY A 76 15.59 -16.89 1.04
C GLY A 76 15.54 -17.99 -0.01
N LYS A 77 16.28 -19.09 0.20
CA LYS A 77 16.16 -20.29 -0.63
C LYS A 77 15.13 -21.25 -0.01
N PRO A 78 14.05 -21.62 -0.70
CA PRO A 78 13.10 -22.57 -0.16
C PRO A 78 13.74 -23.97 -0.04
N TYR A 79 13.37 -24.72 0.99
CA TYR A 79 13.82 -26.12 1.12
C TYR A 79 13.15 -27.06 0.10
N ASP A 80 11.98 -26.67 -0.42
CA ASP A 80 11.24 -27.40 -1.45
C ASP A 80 11.08 -26.58 -2.75
N ASN A 81 11.04 -27.27 -3.90
CA ASN A 81 10.88 -26.62 -5.20
C ASN A 81 9.44 -26.12 -5.46
N LYS A 82 8.56 -26.19 -4.44
CA LYS A 82 7.17 -25.72 -4.53
C LYS A 82 7.05 -24.23 -4.25
N ASN A 83 8.01 -23.68 -3.51
CA ASN A 83 8.05 -22.30 -3.10
C ASN A 83 8.99 -21.48 -3.99
N LYS A 84 8.75 -20.17 -4.05
CA LYS A 84 9.56 -19.26 -4.85
C LYS A 84 10.86 -18.94 -4.12
N GLN A 85 11.89 -18.57 -4.84
CA GLN A 85 13.04 -17.92 -4.22
C GLN A 85 12.63 -16.53 -3.74
N VAL A 86 13.14 -16.09 -2.60
CA VAL A 86 12.83 -14.77 -2.03
C VAL A 86 14.08 -13.91 -2.08
N VAL A 87 13.95 -12.71 -2.64
CA VAL A 87 14.99 -11.70 -2.68
C VAL A 87 14.46 -10.46 -1.98
N ILE A 88 15.19 -9.97 -0.98
CA ILE A 88 14.87 -8.74 -0.28
C ILE A 88 16.07 -7.79 -0.44
N GLU A 89 15.80 -6.60 -0.97
CA GLU A 89 16.78 -5.52 -1.07
C GLU A 89 16.38 -4.41 -0.10
N ILE A 90 17.33 -3.93 0.71
CA ILE A 90 17.12 -2.88 1.71
C ILE A 90 17.78 -1.61 1.20
N ASP A 91 16.98 -0.68 0.70
CA ASP A 91 17.47 0.52 0.04
C ASP A 91 16.82 1.78 0.58
N ALA A 92 17.51 2.90 0.41
CA ALA A 92 16.86 4.20 0.51
C ALA A 92 15.75 4.28 -0.55
N SER A 93 14.75 5.16 -0.36
CA SER A 93 13.64 5.35 -1.30
C SER A 93 14.10 6.03 -2.61
N ARG A 94 14.88 5.29 -3.41
CA ARG A 94 15.58 5.69 -4.62
C ARG A 94 15.22 4.76 -5.77
N HIS A 95 14.57 5.33 -6.78
CA HIS A 95 13.99 4.55 -7.88
C HIS A 95 15.04 3.92 -8.80
N ASP A 96 16.21 4.55 -8.95
CA ASP A 96 17.34 4.04 -9.74
C ASP A 96 17.90 2.75 -9.13
N GLN A 97 17.95 2.66 -7.80
CA GLN A 97 18.40 1.45 -7.09
C GLN A 97 17.45 0.28 -7.32
N ILE A 98 16.13 0.52 -7.23
CA ILE A 98 15.10 -0.51 -7.49
C ILE A 98 15.27 -1.09 -8.90
N ALA A 99 15.43 -0.24 -9.91
CA ALA A 99 15.57 -0.68 -11.30
C ALA A 99 16.81 -1.57 -11.49
N THR A 100 17.97 -1.08 -11.04
CA THR A 100 19.26 -1.76 -11.23
C THR A 100 19.33 -3.07 -10.46
N LYS A 101 18.96 -3.06 -9.17
CA LYS A 101 18.99 -4.26 -8.32
C LYS A 101 17.99 -5.30 -8.80
N PHE A 102 16.76 -4.90 -9.15
CA PHE A 102 15.78 -5.85 -9.69
C PHE A 102 16.30 -6.54 -10.96
N MET A 103 16.85 -5.79 -11.93
CA MET A 103 17.39 -6.38 -13.16
C MET A 103 18.56 -7.33 -12.89
N SER A 104 19.49 -6.94 -12.01
CA SER A 104 20.60 -7.80 -11.57
C SER A 104 20.07 -9.09 -10.93
N ARG A 105 19.08 -9.01 -10.03
CA ARG A 105 18.59 -10.18 -9.28
C ARG A 105 17.75 -11.10 -10.15
N LEU A 106 16.98 -10.52 -11.06
CA LEU A 106 16.27 -11.27 -12.07
C LEU A 106 17.26 -12.09 -12.90
N SER A 107 18.35 -11.47 -13.37
CA SER A 107 19.38 -12.17 -14.15
C SER A 107 20.12 -13.26 -13.35
N LEU A 108 20.36 -13.04 -12.07
CA LEU A 108 21.14 -13.95 -11.23
C LEU A 108 20.34 -15.16 -10.74
N VAL A 109 19.08 -14.97 -10.38
CA VAL A 109 18.30 -15.99 -9.67
C VAL A 109 16.85 -16.14 -10.15
N GLY A 110 16.35 -15.23 -10.98
CA GLY A 110 14.92 -15.15 -11.33
C GLY A 110 14.55 -15.48 -12.77
N LEU A 111 15.51 -15.83 -13.64
CA LEU A 111 15.23 -16.22 -15.03
C LEU A 111 14.63 -17.63 -15.11
N ASP A 112 15.27 -18.59 -14.44
CA ASP A 112 14.88 -20.01 -14.54
C ASP A 112 13.92 -20.45 -13.43
N GLU A 113 13.92 -19.75 -12.30
CA GLU A 113 13.17 -20.13 -11.10
C GLU A 113 12.17 -19.02 -10.70
N PRO A 114 11.00 -19.38 -10.15
CA PRO A 114 10.04 -18.39 -9.65
C PRO A 114 10.66 -17.50 -8.56
N LEU A 115 10.53 -16.18 -8.76
CA LEU A 115 11.12 -15.16 -7.90
C LEU A 115 10.03 -14.35 -7.18
N PHE A 116 10.20 -14.19 -5.87
CA PHE A 116 9.50 -13.17 -5.09
C PHE A 116 10.48 -12.08 -4.65
N TYR A 117 10.45 -10.95 -5.36
CA TYR A 117 11.31 -9.80 -5.10
C TYR A 117 10.60 -8.80 -4.17
N VAL A 118 11.29 -8.33 -3.13
CA VAL A 118 10.81 -7.34 -2.17
C VAL A 118 11.82 -6.20 -2.07
N ALA A 119 11.42 -5.00 -2.49
CA ALA A 119 12.18 -3.77 -2.22
C ALA A 119 11.72 -3.18 -0.88
N LEU A 120 12.55 -3.32 0.16
CA LEU A 120 12.33 -2.74 1.48
C LEU A 120 12.95 -1.34 1.55
N LEU A 121 12.12 -0.31 1.45
CA LEU A 121 12.53 1.07 1.19
C LEU A 121 12.41 1.94 2.44
N TYR A 122 13.51 2.53 2.89
CA TYR A 122 13.53 3.48 4.02
C TYR A 122 13.68 4.95 3.55
N PRO A 123 13.27 5.96 4.34
CA PRO A 123 13.12 7.33 3.89
C PRO A 123 14.43 8.13 4.03
N ASP A 124 15.52 7.64 3.41
CA ASP A 124 16.77 8.40 3.35
C ASP A 124 16.86 9.23 2.05
N THR A 125 17.14 10.53 2.21
CA THR A 125 17.26 11.60 1.19
C THR A 125 16.27 11.57 0.00
N ARG A 126 15.44 12.63 -0.12
CA ARG A 126 14.46 12.86 -1.22
C ARG A 126 13.52 11.67 -1.46
N ARG A 127 12.42 11.66 -0.69
CA ARG A 127 11.29 10.73 -0.83
C ARG A 127 10.62 10.85 -2.21
N ASP A 128 11.18 10.23 -3.24
CA ASP A 128 10.50 10.10 -4.54
C ASP A 128 9.66 8.82 -4.58
N ILE A 129 8.67 8.77 -3.67
CA ILE A 129 7.79 7.61 -3.49
C ILE A 129 7.06 7.29 -4.80
N ASN A 130 6.59 8.30 -5.52
CA ASN A 130 5.83 8.12 -6.75
C ASN A 130 6.66 7.42 -7.82
N THR A 131 7.92 7.82 -8.01
CA THR A 131 8.80 7.16 -8.97
C THR A 131 9.20 5.78 -8.47
N CYS A 132 9.48 5.59 -7.17
CA CYS A 132 9.74 4.25 -6.63
C CYS A 132 8.58 3.29 -6.90
N GLN A 133 7.34 3.72 -6.62
CA GLN A 133 6.14 2.95 -6.93
C GLN A 133 6.09 2.58 -8.43
N LYS A 134 6.32 3.54 -9.33
CA LYS A 134 6.37 3.30 -10.78
C LYS A 134 7.38 2.20 -11.14
N TYR A 135 8.59 2.21 -10.56
CA TYR A 135 9.60 1.20 -10.85
C TYR A 135 9.29 -0.16 -10.25
N ILE A 136 8.70 -0.23 -9.05
CA ILE A 136 8.17 -1.48 -8.48
C ILE A 136 7.09 -2.07 -9.40
N LYS A 137 6.25 -1.22 -10.01
CA LYS A 137 5.24 -1.66 -11.00
C LYS A 137 5.90 -2.34 -12.18
N TYR A 138 6.94 -1.70 -12.72
CA TYR A 138 7.67 -2.21 -13.86
C TYR A 138 8.36 -3.53 -13.52
N ALA A 139 9.00 -3.61 -12.35
CA ALA A 139 9.59 -4.84 -11.84
C ALA A 139 8.55 -5.98 -11.77
N ASN A 140 7.37 -5.73 -11.19
CA ASN A 140 6.34 -6.75 -11.06
C ASN A 140 5.79 -7.20 -12.42
N ASN A 141 5.60 -6.27 -13.35
CA ASN A 141 5.15 -6.58 -14.71
C ASN A 141 6.18 -7.41 -15.47
N ILE A 142 7.47 -7.09 -15.35
CA ILE A 142 8.56 -7.83 -15.98
C ILE A 142 8.68 -9.22 -15.36
N ALA A 143 8.74 -9.32 -14.03
CA ALA A 143 8.83 -10.59 -13.30
C ALA A 143 7.76 -11.58 -13.77
N LYS A 144 6.49 -11.12 -13.84
CA LYS A 144 5.37 -11.92 -14.31
C LYS A 144 5.44 -12.34 -15.78
N LYS A 145 6.03 -11.51 -16.63
CA LYS A 145 6.22 -11.82 -18.05
C LYS A 145 7.29 -12.88 -18.27
N ILE A 146 8.37 -12.82 -17.50
CA ILE A 146 9.45 -13.82 -17.55
C ILE A 146 8.95 -15.14 -16.97
N ASN A 147 8.32 -15.10 -15.79
CA ASN A 147 7.75 -16.26 -15.14
C ASN A 147 6.45 -15.85 -14.45
N ASN A 148 5.32 -16.44 -14.86
CA ASN A 148 4.00 -16.03 -14.39
C ASN A 148 3.78 -16.28 -12.88
N LYS A 149 4.61 -17.11 -12.25
CA LYS A 149 4.61 -17.32 -10.80
C LYS A 149 5.41 -16.25 -10.07
N SER A 150 6.31 -15.51 -10.73
CA SER A 150 7.12 -14.48 -10.11
C SER A 150 6.32 -13.22 -9.78
N SER A 151 6.82 -12.42 -8.84
CA SER A 151 6.22 -11.15 -8.42
C SER A 151 7.25 -10.22 -7.80
N ALA A 152 7.03 -8.92 -7.91
CA ALA A 152 7.83 -7.90 -7.23
C ALA A 152 6.92 -6.97 -6.41
N ILE A 153 7.33 -6.64 -5.19
CA ILE A 153 6.58 -5.80 -4.24
C ILE A 153 7.51 -4.77 -3.62
N GLY A 154 6.96 -3.60 -3.30
CA GLY A 154 7.63 -2.59 -2.50
C GLY A 154 7.06 -2.55 -1.10
N VAL A 155 7.92 -2.38 -0.10
CA VAL A 155 7.57 -2.22 1.30
C VAL A 155 8.25 -0.95 1.80
N PHE A 156 7.50 0.12 2.02
CA PHE A 156 8.07 1.37 2.53
C PHE A 156 8.03 1.36 4.06
N VAL A 157 9.17 1.57 4.70
CA VAL A 157 9.28 1.66 6.15
C VAL A 157 9.31 3.14 6.53
N ASP A 158 8.23 3.68 7.09
CA ASP A 158 8.21 5.06 7.58
C ASP A 158 8.78 5.12 9.00
N VAL A 159 9.75 6.00 9.23
CA VAL A 159 10.36 6.27 10.54
C VAL A 159 10.51 7.77 10.73
N ASN A 160 10.08 8.30 11.88
CA ASN A 160 10.19 9.72 12.20
C ASN A 160 11.50 10.02 12.94
N LYS A 161 12.14 11.14 12.57
CA LYS A 161 13.44 11.57 13.11
C LYS A 161 13.41 12.08 14.56
N GLU A 162 12.24 12.52 15.07
CA GLU A 162 12.11 13.26 16.35
C GLU A 162 11.42 12.47 17.51
N MET A 163 11.29 11.14 17.44
CA MET A 163 10.34 10.43 18.32
C MET A 163 10.95 9.81 19.60
N GLU A 164 10.54 10.34 20.77
CA GLU A 164 10.92 9.87 22.13
C GLU A 164 9.98 8.80 22.73
N SER A 165 8.92 8.35 22.05
CA SER A 165 7.90 7.45 22.63
C SER A 165 7.73 6.10 21.92
N PRO A 166 7.72 4.95 22.64
CA PRO A 166 7.56 3.62 22.06
C PRO A 166 6.20 3.28 21.44
N GLN A 167 5.18 4.14 21.55
CA GLN A 167 3.79 3.80 21.20
C GLN A 167 3.29 4.46 19.90
N THR A 168 4.05 5.39 19.32
CA THR A 168 3.78 6.01 18.01
C THR A 168 4.80 5.60 16.94
N LYS A 169 5.33 4.37 17.09
CA LYS A 169 6.38 3.80 16.24
C LYS A 169 5.98 3.82 14.77
N GLY A 170 6.97 4.06 13.91
CA GLY A 170 6.88 4.04 12.46
C GLY A 170 5.98 2.95 11.88
N TYR A 171 5.47 3.21 10.68
CA TYR A 171 4.50 2.34 10.04
C TYR A 171 5.04 1.81 8.73
N ILE A 172 4.58 0.63 8.32
CA ILE A 172 4.96 0.05 7.04
C ILE A 172 3.83 0.27 6.04
N GLU A 173 4.18 0.71 4.83
CA GLU A 173 3.29 0.71 3.67
C GLU A 173 3.64 -0.44 2.73
N GLU A 174 2.72 -1.41 2.62
CA GLU A 174 2.78 -2.45 1.58
C GLU A 174 2.37 -1.87 0.22
N TRP A 175 3.02 -2.31 -0.86
CA TRP A 175 2.64 -2.01 -2.24
C TRP A 175 2.57 -3.25 -3.16
N ASP A 176 1.43 -3.97 -3.18
CA ASP A 176 1.16 -5.14 -4.05
C ASP A 176 0.16 -4.82 -5.17
N TYR A 177 0.64 -4.73 -6.41
CA TYR A 177 -0.17 -4.47 -7.61
C TYR A 177 -1.23 -5.53 -7.95
N ASN A 178 -1.23 -6.68 -7.27
CA ASN A 178 -2.13 -7.80 -7.56
C ASN A 178 -3.36 -7.86 -6.66
N LYS A 179 -3.45 -7.00 -5.65
CA LYS A 179 -4.61 -6.93 -4.74
C LYS A 179 -5.56 -5.82 -5.24
N ARG A 180 -6.62 -5.45 -4.49
CA ARG A 180 -7.47 -4.23 -4.68
C ARG A 180 -7.11 -3.02 -3.75
N MET A 181 -6.80 -1.84 -4.30
CA MET A 181 -6.11 -0.72 -3.60
C MET A 181 -6.88 -0.20 -2.37
N ASN A 182 -6.17 0.16 -1.28
CA ASN A 182 -6.72 1.05 -0.25
C ASN A 182 -6.23 2.50 -0.51
N PHE A 183 -7.05 3.47 -0.13
CA PHE A 183 -6.76 4.89 -0.28
C PHE A 183 -6.77 5.50 1.11
N TYR A 184 -5.80 6.35 1.44
CA TYR A 184 -5.79 7.12 2.67
C TYR A 184 -5.39 8.56 2.39
N ILE A 185 -5.77 9.46 3.28
CA ILE A 185 -5.44 10.87 3.16
C ILE A 185 -4.52 11.20 4.32
N ASP A 186 -3.35 11.71 3.96
CA ASP A 186 -2.33 12.09 4.91
C ASP A 186 -2.69 13.47 5.46
N SER A 187 -2.72 13.56 6.79
CA SER A 187 -3.21 14.69 7.61
C SER A 187 -4.74 14.91 7.70
N ALA A 188 -5.21 14.96 8.95
CA ALA A 188 -6.59 15.24 9.34
C ALA A 188 -6.81 16.73 9.65
N SER A 189 -6.44 17.63 8.74
CA SER A 189 -6.86 19.03 8.90
C SER A 189 -8.36 19.15 8.63
N ASN A 190 -9.08 19.97 9.42
CA ASN A 190 -10.51 20.19 9.23
C ASN A 190 -10.85 20.70 7.82
N ASN A 191 -9.92 21.38 7.14
CA ASN A 191 -10.10 21.89 5.79
C ASN A 191 -10.06 20.77 4.75
N ILE A 192 -9.14 19.81 4.89
CA ILE A 192 -9.07 18.62 4.04
C ILE A 192 -10.36 17.79 4.21
N LEU A 193 -10.82 17.61 5.45
CA LEU A 193 -12.06 16.90 5.76
C LEU A 193 -13.29 17.53 5.08
N LYS A 194 -13.44 18.86 5.20
CA LYS A 194 -14.50 19.62 4.51
C LYS A 194 -14.41 19.48 2.99
N GLY A 195 -13.19 19.55 2.45
CA GLY A 195 -12.93 19.36 1.02
C GLY A 195 -13.38 17.98 0.54
N MET A 196 -13.07 16.92 1.29
CA MET A 196 -13.50 15.55 0.98
C MET A 196 -15.01 15.40 0.99
N ILE A 197 -15.69 15.88 2.05
CA ILE A 197 -17.15 15.82 2.15
C ILE A 197 -17.80 16.49 0.93
N LYS A 198 -17.22 17.62 0.47
CA LYS A 198 -17.65 18.31 -0.74
C LYS A 198 -17.45 17.46 -2.00
N CYS A 199 -16.27 16.86 -2.19
CA CYS A 199 -16.01 15.96 -3.32
C CYS A 199 -16.97 14.76 -3.33
N THR A 200 -17.18 14.12 -2.18
CA THR A 200 -18.11 12.99 -2.05
C THR A 200 -19.54 13.40 -2.36
N SER A 201 -20.00 14.55 -1.85
CA SER A 201 -21.32 15.12 -2.17
C SER A 201 -21.50 15.35 -3.67
N GLU A 202 -20.49 15.91 -4.34
CA GLU A 202 -20.52 16.15 -5.80
C GLU A 202 -20.63 14.85 -6.61
N VAL A 203 -19.89 13.80 -6.24
CA VAL A 203 -19.94 12.49 -6.91
C VAL A 203 -21.31 11.83 -6.72
N ILE A 204 -21.84 11.82 -5.49
CA ILE A 204 -23.15 11.23 -5.19
C ILE A 204 -24.24 11.97 -5.99
N LYS A 205 -24.21 13.31 -6.02
CA LYS A 205 -25.15 14.12 -6.82
C LYS A 205 -25.09 13.77 -8.30
N LYS A 206 -23.88 13.63 -8.86
CA LYS A 206 -23.69 13.24 -10.26
C LYS A 206 -24.27 11.85 -10.55
N TYR A 207 -23.96 10.87 -9.71
CA TYR A 207 -24.50 9.51 -9.85
C TYR A 207 -26.03 9.47 -9.78
N ILE A 208 -26.62 10.15 -8.79
CA ILE A 208 -28.08 10.25 -8.65
C ILE A 208 -28.69 10.86 -9.92
N LYS A 209 -28.12 11.96 -10.44
CA LYS A 209 -28.61 12.62 -11.66
C LYS A 209 -28.56 11.68 -12.87
N GLU A 210 -27.49 10.90 -13.02
CA GLU A 210 -27.34 9.93 -14.11
C GLU A 210 -28.33 8.76 -13.97
N LYS A 211 -28.51 8.22 -12.76
CA LYS A 211 -29.47 7.15 -12.49
C LYS A 211 -30.92 7.61 -12.63
N GLN A 212 -31.25 8.80 -12.15
CA GLN A 212 -32.58 9.38 -12.33
C GLN A 212 -32.89 9.62 -13.80
N LYS A 213 -31.93 10.06 -14.62
CA LYS A 213 -32.09 10.14 -16.08
C LYS A 213 -32.42 8.79 -16.71
N GLN A 214 -31.77 7.71 -16.26
CA GLN A 214 -32.03 6.36 -16.75
C GLN A 214 -33.42 5.84 -16.32
N LEU A 215 -33.84 6.17 -15.10
CA LEU A 215 -35.12 5.73 -14.52
C LEU A 215 -36.31 6.56 -15.01
N ASN A 216 -36.14 7.84 -15.33
CA ASN A 216 -37.19 8.67 -15.94
C ASN A 216 -37.69 8.08 -17.26
N LYS A 217 -36.81 7.45 -18.05
CA LYS A 217 -37.19 6.70 -19.26
C LYS A 217 -38.15 5.54 -18.98
N LYS A 218 -38.25 5.11 -17.72
CA LYS A 218 -39.08 4.01 -17.23
C LYS A 218 -40.15 4.48 -16.24
N ASN A 219 -40.36 5.80 -16.12
CA ASN A 219 -41.26 6.43 -15.15
C ASN A 219 -41.03 5.97 -13.69
N LYS A 220 -39.75 5.85 -13.28
CA LYS A 220 -39.34 5.40 -11.94
C LYS A 220 -38.55 6.48 -11.21
N THR A 221 -38.66 6.47 -9.88
CA THR A 221 -37.90 7.35 -8.97
C THR A 221 -36.70 6.59 -8.39
N PHE A 222 -35.56 7.27 -8.27
CA PHE A 222 -34.39 6.75 -7.56
C PHE A 222 -34.50 7.07 -6.07
N TYR A 223 -34.50 6.04 -5.22
CA TYR A 223 -34.67 6.20 -3.78
C TYR A 223 -33.35 6.08 -3.01
N TYR A 224 -33.37 6.55 -1.76
CA TYR A 224 -32.29 6.37 -0.80
C TYR A 224 -31.88 4.90 -0.68
N GLU A 225 -32.83 3.98 -0.60
CA GLU A 225 -32.57 2.54 -0.51
C GLU A 225 -31.88 1.98 -1.77
N ASP A 226 -32.14 2.56 -2.94
CA ASP A 226 -31.46 2.18 -4.18
C ASP A 226 -30.01 2.70 -4.18
N LEU A 227 -29.78 3.90 -3.61
CA LEU A 227 -28.43 4.39 -3.36
C LEU A 227 -27.70 3.46 -2.38
N VAL A 228 -28.33 3.12 -1.26
CA VAL A 228 -27.81 2.20 -0.24
C VAL A 228 -27.45 0.86 -0.86
N ALA A 229 -28.34 0.22 -1.62
CA ALA A 229 -28.05 -1.10 -2.22
C ALA A 229 -26.89 -1.06 -3.23
N ASN A 230 -26.82 0.00 -4.04
CA ASN A 230 -25.76 0.16 -5.03
C ASN A 230 -24.40 0.48 -4.38
N PHE A 231 -24.39 1.14 -3.22
CA PHE A 231 -23.16 1.55 -2.53
C PHE A 231 -22.72 0.56 -1.43
N ASN A 232 -23.64 -0.07 -0.70
CA ASN A 232 -23.34 -1.02 0.39
C ASN A 232 -22.75 -2.34 -0.08
N SER A 233 -22.90 -2.72 -1.35
CA SER A 233 -22.22 -3.91 -1.90
C SER A 233 -20.70 -3.72 -2.02
N HIS A 234 -20.19 -2.48 -1.93
CA HIS A 234 -18.79 -2.15 -2.13
C HIS A 234 -18.21 -1.17 -1.08
N LEU A 235 -19.04 -0.60 -0.19
CA LEU A 235 -18.61 0.34 0.86
C LEU A 235 -19.39 0.17 2.18
N SER A 236 -18.71 0.46 3.31
CA SER A 236 -19.23 0.54 4.68
C SER A 236 -20.13 1.78 4.95
N ILE A 237 -20.87 2.25 3.94
CA ILE A 237 -21.53 3.55 3.98
C ILE A 237 -22.96 3.42 3.42
N ILE A 238 -23.92 3.52 4.34
CA ILE A 238 -25.02 4.50 4.36
C ILE A 238 -25.99 3.97 5.44
N SER A 239 -25.90 4.51 6.66
CA SER A 239 -26.94 4.31 7.67
C SER A 239 -27.25 5.66 8.32
N ASN A 240 -28.52 5.85 8.68
CA ASN A 240 -29.00 7.03 9.39
C ASN A 240 -28.34 7.07 10.78
N SER A 241 -27.13 7.62 10.84
CA SER A 241 -26.20 7.47 11.97
C SER A 241 -25.98 8.82 12.66
N LYS A 242 -27.09 9.53 12.90
CA LYS A 242 -27.12 10.74 13.71
C LYS A 242 -26.44 10.43 15.06
N GLY A 243 -25.30 11.07 15.34
CA GLY A 243 -24.55 10.91 16.60
C GLY A 243 -23.32 9.99 16.59
N LYS A 244 -22.95 9.35 15.46
CA LYS A 244 -21.67 8.60 15.38
C LYS A 244 -20.55 9.49 14.85
N SER A 245 -19.52 9.76 15.64
CA SER A 245 -18.40 10.69 15.36
C SER A 245 -17.66 10.49 14.04
N ARG A 246 -17.82 9.31 13.42
CA ARG A 246 -17.10 8.89 12.22
C ARG A 246 -17.89 9.09 10.91
N TYR A 247 -19.17 9.44 10.98
CA TYR A 247 -20.04 9.67 9.83
C TYR A 247 -20.40 11.15 9.69
N HIS A 248 -20.25 11.67 8.47
CA HIS A 248 -20.32 13.08 8.17
C HIS A 248 -21.43 13.37 7.18
N ASN A 249 -22.17 14.44 7.44
CA ASN A 249 -23.29 14.86 6.61
C ASN A 249 -22.79 15.38 5.26
N THR A 250 -23.24 14.79 4.16
CA THR A 250 -22.87 15.22 2.80
C THR A 250 -23.72 16.36 2.26
N GLY A 251 -24.80 16.71 2.96
CA GLY A 251 -25.82 17.67 2.52
C GLY A 251 -26.70 17.13 1.38
N VAL A 252 -26.54 15.88 0.94
CA VAL A 252 -27.39 15.25 -0.08
C VAL A 252 -28.65 14.70 0.58
N GLN A 253 -29.80 14.97 -0.03
CA GLN A 253 -31.10 14.47 0.41
C GLN A 253 -31.74 13.62 -0.70
N LEU A 254 -32.39 12.52 -0.30
CA LEU A 254 -33.12 11.63 -1.21
C LEU A 254 -34.44 11.18 -0.57
N PRO A 255 -35.50 10.97 -1.38
CA PRO A 255 -36.70 10.31 -0.88
C PRO A 255 -36.41 8.86 -0.51
N THR A 256 -37.02 8.38 0.55
CA THR A 256 -37.09 6.96 0.91
C THR A 256 -38.28 6.31 0.22
N LYS A 257 -38.25 4.99 0.07
CA LYS A 257 -39.40 4.22 -0.46
C LYS A 257 -40.65 4.35 0.42
N THR A 258 -40.48 4.75 1.67
CA THR A 258 -41.55 5.01 2.63
C THR A 258 -42.08 6.45 2.60
N GLY A 259 -41.58 7.30 1.70
CA GLY A 259 -42.09 8.67 1.49
C GLY A 259 -41.44 9.76 2.35
N SER A 260 -40.49 9.42 3.23
CA SER A 260 -39.72 10.40 4.01
C SER A 260 -38.49 10.90 3.22
N ILE A 261 -37.89 12.02 3.63
CA ILE A 261 -36.62 12.49 3.06
C ILE A 261 -35.47 12.07 3.98
N ALA A 262 -34.52 11.30 3.45
CA ALA A 262 -33.31 10.89 4.15
C ALA A 262 -32.12 11.77 3.75
N THR A 263 -31.30 12.13 4.75
CA THR A 263 -29.99 12.77 4.52
C THR A 263 -28.91 11.70 4.36
N VAL A 264 -28.04 11.85 3.38
CA VAL A 264 -26.95 10.91 3.10
C VAL A 264 -25.72 11.27 3.94
N PHE A 265 -25.23 10.30 4.71
CA PHE A 265 -24.02 10.41 5.53
C PHE A 265 -22.91 9.52 4.98
N THR A 266 -21.66 9.98 5.09
CA THR A 266 -20.48 9.23 4.63
C THR A 266 -19.37 9.16 5.67
N TYR A 267 -18.63 8.06 5.68
CA TYR A 267 -17.51 7.83 6.59
C TYR A 267 -16.27 8.67 6.20
N THR A 268 -15.55 9.26 7.16
CA THR A 268 -14.42 10.18 6.87
C THR A 268 -13.06 9.53 6.68
N GLN A 269 -12.87 8.32 7.19
CA GLN A 269 -11.68 7.54 6.90
C GLN A 269 -12.01 6.59 5.76
N TRP A 270 -11.78 7.00 4.52
CA TRP A 270 -11.95 6.09 3.39
C TRP A 270 -11.02 4.88 3.59
N ARG A 271 -11.62 3.71 3.77
CA ARG A 271 -10.94 2.42 3.79
C ARG A 271 -11.85 1.44 3.10
N GLN A 272 -11.74 1.32 1.78
CA GLN A 272 -12.20 0.09 1.12
C GLN A 272 -11.65 -0.08 -0.29
N THR A 273 -11.49 -1.37 -0.57
CA THR A 273 -11.07 -2.03 -1.79
C THR A 273 -12.00 -1.76 -2.95
N ASP A 274 -11.43 -1.40 -4.10
CA ASP A 274 -12.04 -1.06 -5.40
C ASP A 274 -12.76 0.28 -5.50
N MET A 275 -12.01 1.28 -5.99
CA MET A 275 -12.60 2.45 -6.63
C MET A 275 -12.58 2.32 -8.15
N SER A 276 -13.76 2.21 -8.74
CA SER A 276 -14.01 2.51 -10.17
C SER A 276 -14.48 3.95 -10.41
N TRP A 277 -14.42 4.82 -9.39
CA TRP A 277 -14.90 6.20 -9.48
C TRP A 277 -13.77 7.21 -9.74
N ASN A 278 -13.17 7.15 -10.94
CA ASN A 278 -12.16 8.11 -11.41
C ASN A 278 -12.60 9.59 -11.25
N SER A 279 -13.92 9.85 -11.28
CA SER A 279 -14.48 11.19 -11.03
C SER A 279 -14.22 11.71 -9.61
N PHE A 280 -14.17 10.85 -8.58
CA PHE A 280 -13.88 11.27 -7.20
C PHE A 280 -12.42 11.72 -7.07
N LEU A 281 -11.49 10.91 -7.56
CA LEU A 281 -10.06 11.22 -7.56
C LEU A 281 -9.78 12.53 -8.30
N THR A 282 -10.38 12.71 -9.49
CA THR A 282 -10.28 13.95 -10.27
C THR A 282 -10.78 15.17 -9.49
N LEU A 283 -11.88 15.04 -8.74
CA LEU A 283 -12.43 16.14 -7.95
C LEU A 283 -11.55 16.47 -6.75
N CYS A 284 -10.98 15.46 -6.09
CA CYS A 284 -10.03 15.66 -5.00
C CYS A 284 -8.75 16.36 -5.48
N GLU A 285 -8.17 15.93 -6.59
CA GLU A 285 -7.03 16.60 -7.21
C GLU A 285 -7.33 18.07 -7.55
N LYS A 286 -8.49 18.36 -8.17
CA LYS A 286 -8.94 19.74 -8.46
C LYS A 286 -9.08 20.62 -7.22
N LYS A 287 -9.32 20.03 -6.05
CA LYS A 287 -9.42 20.75 -4.77
C LYS A 287 -8.11 20.75 -3.98
N GLY A 288 -6.99 20.31 -4.59
CA GLY A 288 -5.68 20.23 -3.92
C GLY A 288 -5.62 19.17 -2.83
N ILE A 289 -6.54 18.21 -2.82
CA ILE A 289 -6.58 17.12 -1.85
C ILE A 289 -5.73 15.98 -2.38
N LYS A 290 -4.58 15.75 -1.74
CA LYS A 290 -3.70 14.63 -2.07
C LYS A 290 -4.30 13.35 -1.48
N ILE A 291 -4.75 12.44 -2.34
CA ILE A 291 -5.14 11.09 -1.94
C ILE A 291 -3.94 10.20 -2.13
N ASN A 292 -3.40 9.69 -1.02
CA ASN A 292 -2.36 8.68 -1.07
C ASN A 292 -3.02 7.31 -1.22
N GLN A 293 -2.35 6.43 -1.95
CA GLN A 293 -2.77 5.05 -2.08
C GLN A 293 -1.85 4.22 -1.20
N VAL A 294 -2.38 3.28 -0.41
CA VAL A 294 -1.62 2.25 0.34
C VAL A 294 -2.33 0.92 0.25
N TRP A 295 -1.61 -0.19 0.28
CA TRP A 295 -2.25 -1.51 0.37
C TRP A 295 -2.56 -1.90 1.80
N LYS A 296 -1.58 -1.73 2.68
CA LYS A 296 -1.64 -2.08 4.10
C LYS A 296 -0.76 -1.07 4.85
N ARG A 297 -1.29 -0.49 5.93
CA ARG A 297 -0.54 0.33 6.88
C ARG A 297 -0.50 -0.42 8.20
N ILE A 298 0.68 -0.87 8.62
CA ILE A 298 0.87 -1.69 9.83
C ILE A 298 1.52 -0.89 10.92
#